data_AF-A0A0R5RPI0-F1
#
_entry.id   AF-A0A0R5RPI0-F1
#
_cell.length_a   1.000
_cell.length_b   1.000
_cell.length_c   1.000
_cell.angle_alpha   90.00
_cell.angle_beta   90.00
_cell.angle_gamma   90.00
#
_symmetry.space_group_name_H-M   'P 1'
#
loop_
_entity.id
_entity.type
_entity.pdbx_description
1 polymer ?
#
loop_
_entity_poly.entity_id
_entity_poly.type
_entity_poly.pdbx_seq_one_letter_code
_entity_poly.pdbx_strand_id
1 'polypeptide(L)'
;AVVMATGGAGRVYRYNTNGGIVTGDGMGMALSHGVPLRDMEFVQYHPTGLPGSGILMTEGCRGEGGILVNKNGYRYLQDYGMGPETPLGEPKNKYMELGPRDKVSQAFWHEWRKGNTISTPRGDVVYLDLRHLGEKKLHERLPFICELAKAYVGVDPVKEPIPVRPTAHYTMGGIETDQNCETRIKGLFAVGECSSVGLHGANRLGSNSLAELVVFGRLAGEQATERAATAGNGNEAAIEAQAAGVEQRLKDLVNQDGGENWAKIRDEMGLAMEEGCGIYRTPELMQKTIDKLAELQERFKRVRITDTSSVFNTDLLYTIELGHGLNVAECMAHSAMARKESRGAHQRLDEGCTERDDVNFLKHTLAFRDADGTTRLEYSDVKITTLPPAKRVYGGEADAADKAEAANKKEKANG
;
A
#
# COMPACT_ATOMS: atom_id res chain seq x y z
N ALA A 1 -9.45 -26.44 7.56
CA ALA A 1 -9.55 -25.07 7.00
C ALA A 1 -8.26 -24.33 7.31
N VAL A 2 -7.83 -23.41 6.44
CA VAL A 2 -6.62 -22.59 6.59
C VAL A 2 -7.00 -21.12 6.48
N VAL A 3 -6.51 -20.27 7.37
CA VAL A 3 -6.75 -18.81 7.34
C VAL A 3 -5.42 -18.09 7.19
N MET A 4 -5.27 -17.29 6.14
CA MET A 4 -4.11 -16.44 5.90
C MET A 4 -4.35 -15.04 6.49
N ALA A 5 -3.41 -14.56 7.31
CA ALA A 5 -3.45 -13.25 7.94
C ALA A 5 -2.04 -12.62 7.96
N THR A 6 -1.35 -12.66 6.82
CA THR A 6 0.10 -12.41 6.72
C THR A 6 0.50 -10.94 6.54
N GLY A 7 -0.46 -10.01 6.63
CA GLY A 7 -0.21 -8.58 6.34
C GLY A 7 -0.01 -8.27 4.86
N GLY A 8 0.34 -7.02 4.55
CA GLY A 8 0.51 -6.53 3.19
C GLY A 8 1.84 -6.92 2.52
N ALA A 9 2.20 -6.15 1.49
CA ALA A 9 3.41 -6.38 0.70
C ALA A 9 4.28 -5.11 0.54
N GLY A 10 4.22 -4.17 1.48
CA GLY A 10 4.89 -2.87 1.31
C GLY A 10 6.42 -2.93 1.25
N ARG A 11 7.05 -4.05 1.63
CA ARG A 11 8.51 -4.23 1.50
C ARG A 11 9.00 -4.33 0.05
N VAL A 12 8.11 -4.39 -0.94
CA VAL A 12 8.48 -4.21 -2.36
C VAL A 12 8.80 -2.76 -2.73
N TYR A 13 8.53 -1.78 -1.84
CA TYR A 13 8.87 -0.37 -2.04
C TYR A 13 10.05 0.06 -1.18
N ARG A 14 10.92 0.92 -1.73
CA ARG A 14 12.07 1.47 -1.00
C ARG A 14 11.66 2.24 0.26
N TYR A 15 10.66 3.11 0.13
CA TYR A 15 10.15 3.92 1.23
C TYR A 15 8.78 3.40 1.66
N ASN A 16 8.74 2.67 2.77
CA ASN A 16 7.49 2.16 3.31
C ASN A 16 7.46 2.26 4.84
N THR A 17 6.25 2.27 5.40
CA THR A 17 6.04 2.33 6.86
C THR A 17 6.02 0.95 7.54
N ASN A 18 6.04 -0.13 6.75
CA ASN A 18 5.67 -1.45 7.24
C ASN A 18 6.82 -2.10 8.03
N GLY A 19 6.49 -3.07 8.89
CA GLY A 19 7.50 -3.85 9.62
C GLY A 19 8.42 -4.64 8.67
N GLY A 20 9.60 -5.06 9.14
CA GLY A 20 10.57 -5.83 8.35
C GLY A 20 9.98 -7.08 7.68
N ILE A 21 8.97 -7.65 8.33
CA ILE A 21 8.28 -8.90 8.00
C ILE A 21 7.16 -8.77 6.95
N VAL A 22 6.88 -7.57 6.42
CA VAL A 22 5.71 -7.33 5.53
C VAL A 22 6.13 -7.48 4.06
N THR A 23 6.57 -8.69 3.73
CA THR A 23 7.25 -9.11 2.49
C THR A 23 6.31 -9.58 1.39
N GLY A 24 5.04 -9.84 1.72
CA GLY A 24 4.04 -10.32 0.76
C GLY A 24 4.05 -11.84 0.55
N ASP A 25 4.74 -12.61 1.39
CA ASP A 25 4.89 -14.07 1.21
C ASP A 25 3.55 -14.80 1.17
N GLY A 26 2.58 -14.40 1.99
CA GLY A 26 1.24 -14.99 1.96
C GLY A 26 0.54 -14.76 0.62
N MET A 27 0.64 -13.55 0.06
CA MET A 27 0.13 -13.27 -1.29
C MET A 27 0.86 -14.13 -2.32
N GLY A 28 2.19 -14.21 -2.25
CA GLY A 28 3.00 -15.03 -3.14
C GLY A 28 2.69 -16.53 -3.08
N MET A 29 2.40 -17.07 -1.89
CA MET A 29 2.00 -18.47 -1.70
C MET A 29 0.63 -18.76 -2.32
N ALA A 30 -0.36 -17.90 -2.09
CA ALA A 30 -1.70 -18.07 -2.67
C ALA A 30 -1.68 -17.95 -4.20
N LEU A 31 -0.92 -16.97 -4.72
CA LEU A 31 -0.69 -16.76 -6.14
C LEU A 31 -0.09 -17.99 -6.82
N SER A 32 0.89 -18.62 -6.18
CA SER A 32 1.55 -19.84 -6.70
C SER A 32 0.62 -21.06 -6.75
N HIS A 33 -0.54 -21.00 -6.09
CA HIS A 33 -1.56 -22.05 -6.11
C HIS A 33 -2.80 -21.65 -6.92
N GLY A 34 -2.69 -20.61 -7.75
CA GLY A 34 -3.74 -20.21 -8.68
C GLY A 34 -4.83 -19.31 -8.11
N VAL A 35 -4.67 -18.80 -6.88
CA VAL A 35 -5.56 -17.76 -6.35
C VAL A 35 -5.08 -16.40 -6.86
N PRO A 36 -5.92 -15.61 -7.57
CA PRO A 36 -5.47 -14.32 -8.07
C PRO A 36 -5.24 -13.31 -6.94
N LEU A 37 -4.31 -12.40 -7.19
CA LEU A 37 -4.20 -11.18 -6.40
C LEU A 37 -5.06 -10.09 -7.03
N ARG A 38 -6.03 -9.59 -6.27
CA ARG A 38 -6.98 -8.57 -6.71
C ARG A 38 -6.46 -7.17 -6.44
N ASP A 39 -6.64 -6.26 -7.40
CA ASP A 39 -6.43 -4.81 -7.27
C ASP A 39 -5.03 -4.39 -6.78
N MET A 40 -3.99 -5.12 -7.23
CA MET A 40 -2.61 -4.92 -6.77
C MET A 40 -2.02 -3.55 -7.14
N GLU A 41 -2.61 -2.85 -8.10
CA GLU A 41 -2.23 -1.47 -8.43
C GLU A 41 -2.65 -0.44 -7.39
N PHE A 42 -3.55 -0.78 -6.46
CA PHE A 42 -3.99 0.10 -5.39
C PHE A 42 -3.09 -0.06 -4.15
N VAL A 43 -2.09 0.82 -4.04
CA VAL A 43 -1.20 0.97 -2.88
C VAL A 43 -1.33 2.40 -2.35
N GLN A 44 -1.72 2.55 -1.08
CA GLN A 44 -1.89 3.86 -0.45
C GLN A 44 -0.57 4.35 0.13
N TYR A 45 -0.27 5.62 -0.12
CA TYR A 45 0.83 6.34 0.49
C TYR A 45 0.35 7.10 1.73
N HIS A 46 1.19 7.15 2.77
CA HIS A 46 1.01 8.01 3.93
C HIS A 46 1.91 9.24 3.79
N PRO A 47 1.41 10.47 3.97
CA PRO A 47 2.13 11.69 3.61
C PRO A 47 3.29 12.05 4.54
N THR A 48 3.30 11.53 5.78
CA THR A 48 4.22 11.96 6.84
C THR A 48 5.13 10.83 7.33
N GLY A 49 5.85 10.17 6.42
CA GLY A 49 6.90 9.22 6.76
C GLY A 49 8.27 9.91 6.92
N LEU A 50 9.10 9.44 7.84
CA LEU A 50 10.47 9.95 7.99
C LEU A 50 11.34 9.57 6.78
N PRO A 51 12.21 10.47 6.29
CA PRO A 51 13.07 10.19 5.15
C PRO A 51 14.07 9.06 5.45
N GLY A 52 14.35 8.24 4.45
CA GLY A 52 15.25 7.09 4.55
C GLY A 52 14.59 5.84 5.15
N SER A 53 13.99 5.95 6.35
CA SER A 53 13.42 4.79 7.06
C SER A 53 11.95 4.52 6.74
N GLY A 54 11.19 5.55 6.38
CA GLY A 54 9.74 5.49 6.21
C GLY A 54 8.94 5.36 7.50
N ILE A 55 9.59 5.46 8.67
CA ILE A 55 8.92 5.42 9.99
C ILE A 55 7.81 6.47 10.02
N LEU A 56 6.62 6.04 10.43
CA LEU A 56 5.41 6.84 10.35
C LEU A 56 5.36 7.90 11.46
N MET A 57 5.24 9.17 11.08
CA MET A 57 4.69 10.19 11.97
C MET A 57 3.17 10.09 11.92
N THR A 58 2.56 9.78 13.07
CA THR A 58 1.12 9.48 13.17
C THR A 58 0.26 10.57 12.54
N GLU A 59 -0.87 10.18 11.94
CA GLU A 59 -1.89 11.12 11.50
C GLU A 59 -2.39 12.01 12.64
N GLY A 60 -2.28 11.56 13.89
CA GLY A 60 -2.52 12.38 15.07
C GLY A 60 -1.68 13.67 15.11
N CYS A 61 -0.50 13.72 14.48
CA CYS A 61 0.27 14.96 14.38
C CYS A 61 -0.51 16.05 13.64
N ARG A 62 -1.12 15.68 12.50
CA ARG A 62 -1.97 16.55 11.69
C ARG A 62 -3.30 16.83 12.40
N GLY A 63 -3.90 15.80 13.00
CA GLY A 63 -5.13 15.90 13.79
C GLY A 63 -5.04 16.81 15.00
N GLU A 64 -3.86 16.95 15.61
CA GLU A 64 -3.63 17.84 16.75
C GLU A 64 -3.32 19.29 16.32
N GLY A 65 -3.20 19.56 15.02
CA GLY A 65 -2.97 20.89 14.44
C GLY A 65 -1.68 21.03 13.62
N GLY A 66 -0.87 19.99 13.50
CA GLY A 66 0.39 20.02 12.76
C GLY A 66 0.20 20.40 11.28
N ILE A 67 1.09 21.27 10.78
CA ILE A 67 1.00 21.82 9.42
C ILE A 67 2.11 21.30 8.51
N LEU A 68 1.84 21.21 7.21
CA LEU A 68 2.85 20.86 6.20
C LEU A 68 3.34 22.10 5.46
N VAL A 69 4.65 22.35 5.55
CA VAL A 69 5.30 23.51 4.91
C VAL A 69 6.43 23.08 3.99
N ASN A 70 6.61 23.80 2.87
CA ASN A 70 7.67 23.54 1.91
C ASN A 70 8.99 24.23 2.31
N LYS A 71 10.02 24.20 1.45
CA LYS A 71 11.34 24.80 1.73
C LYS A 71 11.30 26.31 2.02
N ASN A 72 10.26 27.00 1.57
CA ASN A 72 10.07 28.44 1.75
C ASN A 72 9.27 28.77 3.03
N GLY A 73 8.90 27.76 3.83
CA GLY A 73 8.01 27.92 4.98
C GLY A 73 6.54 28.12 4.59
N TYR A 74 6.17 27.91 3.33
CA TYR A 74 4.81 28.11 2.83
C TYR A 74 3.94 26.86 3.08
N ARG A 75 2.74 27.06 3.65
CA ARG A 75 1.75 26.01 3.89
C ARG A 75 1.00 25.67 2.61
N TYR A 76 1.61 24.78 1.82
CA TYR A 76 1.33 24.60 0.40
C TYR A 76 0.03 23.87 0.06
N LEU A 77 -0.60 23.15 0.99
CA LEU A 77 -1.77 22.29 0.68
C LEU A 77 -2.98 23.07 0.13
N GLN A 78 -3.07 24.38 0.40
CA GLN A 78 -4.14 25.23 -0.11
C GLN A 78 -4.19 25.30 -1.64
N ASP A 79 -3.05 25.13 -2.30
CA ASP A 79 -2.92 25.19 -3.77
C ASP A 79 -3.37 23.90 -4.46
N TYR A 80 -3.66 22.84 -3.70
CA TYR A 80 -3.88 21.48 -4.22
C TYR A 80 -5.28 20.95 -3.92
N GLY A 81 -6.29 21.84 -3.93
CA GLY A 81 -7.69 21.47 -3.76
C GLY A 81 -8.10 21.09 -2.34
N MET A 82 -7.24 21.35 -1.35
CA MET A 82 -7.53 21.14 0.07
C MET A 82 -7.77 22.46 0.82
N GLY A 83 -7.74 23.60 0.12
CA GLY A 83 -7.97 24.92 0.68
C GLY A 83 -9.45 25.26 0.95
N PRO A 84 -9.72 26.45 1.53
CA PRO A 84 -8.72 27.45 1.93
C PRO A 84 -7.95 27.04 3.19
N GLU A 85 -6.88 27.79 3.49
CA GLU A 85 -6.09 27.61 4.70
C GLU A 85 -6.95 27.77 5.97
N THR A 86 -6.68 26.95 6.99
CA THR A 86 -7.32 27.01 8.31
C THR A 86 -6.43 27.72 9.33
N PRO A 87 -6.95 28.34 10.39
CA PRO A 87 -6.10 28.89 11.47
C PRO A 87 -5.19 27.82 12.10
N LEU A 88 -4.01 28.22 12.58
CA LEU A 88 -3.09 27.33 13.29
C LEU A 88 -3.72 26.80 14.58
N GLY A 89 -3.55 25.51 14.85
CA GLY A 89 -4.18 24.84 16.00
C GLY A 89 -5.67 24.54 15.85
N GLU A 90 -6.31 24.93 14.73
CA GLU A 90 -7.73 24.69 14.43
C GLU A 90 -7.89 23.81 13.18
N PRO A 91 -7.54 22.52 13.25
CA PRO A 91 -7.66 21.61 12.12
C PRO A 91 -9.14 21.37 11.76
N LYS A 92 -9.45 21.34 10.46
CA LYS A 92 -10.82 21.13 9.94
C LYS A 92 -10.87 19.88 9.06
N ASN A 93 -11.80 18.97 9.35
CA ASN A 93 -11.99 17.74 8.57
C ASN A 93 -12.19 18.03 7.08
N LYS A 94 -11.52 17.25 6.21
CA LYS A 94 -11.51 17.38 4.74
C LYS A 94 -10.79 18.62 4.19
N TYR A 95 -10.13 19.42 5.04
CA TYR A 95 -9.35 20.59 4.65
C TYR A 95 -7.88 20.41 5.01
N MET A 96 -7.00 21.03 4.24
CA MET A 96 -5.55 21.10 4.46
C MET A 96 -4.96 19.74 4.86
N GLU A 97 -4.30 19.64 6.02
CA GLU A 97 -3.66 18.42 6.51
C GLU A 97 -4.65 17.32 6.91
N LEU A 98 -5.94 17.62 7.08
CA LEU A 98 -7.01 16.65 7.27
C LEU A 98 -7.80 16.36 5.98
N GLY A 99 -7.23 16.72 4.82
CA GLY A 99 -7.66 16.22 3.53
C GLY A 99 -7.37 14.72 3.33
N PRO A 100 -7.83 14.12 2.22
CA PRO A 100 -7.54 12.73 1.89
C PRO A 100 -6.04 12.46 1.81
N ARG A 101 -5.58 11.35 2.42
CA ARG A 101 -4.14 11.01 2.49
C ARG A 101 -3.47 10.94 1.11
N ASP A 102 -4.18 10.45 0.10
CA ASP A 102 -3.71 10.39 -1.28
C ASP A 102 -3.50 11.80 -1.85
N LYS A 103 -4.42 12.73 -1.61
CA LYS A 103 -4.30 14.13 -2.06
C LYS A 103 -3.17 14.87 -1.37
N VAL A 104 -2.98 14.66 -0.06
CA VAL A 104 -1.85 15.23 0.68
C VAL A 104 -0.51 14.69 0.13
N SER A 105 -0.45 13.39 -0.18
CA SER A 105 0.74 12.76 -0.77
C SER A 105 1.00 13.25 -2.20
N GLN A 106 -0.05 13.41 -3.01
CA GLN A 106 0.03 13.99 -4.36
C GLN A 106 0.54 15.44 -4.34
N ALA A 107 0.10 16.25 -3.36
CA ALA A 107 0.56 17.64 -3.21
C ALA A 107 2.08 17.73 -2.99
N PHE A 108 2.66 16.82 -2.19
CA PHE A 108 4.12 16.72 -2.05
C PHE A 108 4.80 16.47 -3.39
N TRP A 109 4.28 15.57 -4.22
CA TRP A 109 4.88 15.27 -5.53
C TRP A 109 4.93 16.51 -6.43
N HIS A 110 3.87 17.34 -6.42
CA HIS A 110 3.86 18.60 -7.15
C HIS A 110 4.88 19.61 -6.60
N GLU A 111 5.01 19.74 -5.28
CA GLU A 111 6.05 20.57 -4.67
C GLU A 111 7.46 20.09 -5.03
N TRP A 112 7.68 18.77 -5.04
CA TRP A 112 8.94 18.16 -5.46
C TRP A 112 9.27 18.51 -6.92
N ARG A 113 8.30 18.38 -7.83
CA ARG A 113 8.45 18.75 -9.25
C ARG A 113 8.69 20.24 -9.48
N LYS A 114 8.11 21.10 -8.63
CA LYS A 114 8.37 22.55 -8.61
C LYS A 114 9.73 22.91 -8.01
N GLY A 115 10.45 21.93 -7.45
CA GLY A 115 11.72 22.15 -6.73
C GLY A 115 11.53 22.86 -5.39
N ASN A 116 10.33 22.80 -4.79
CA ASN A 116 9.99 23.43 -3.52
C ASN A 116 10.23 22.53 -2.29
N THR A 117 10.76 21.32 -2.50
CA THR A 117 11.21 20.44 -1.41
C THR A 117 12.60 20.81 -0.90
N ILE A 118 12.94 20.28 0.27
CA ILE A 118 14.27 20.34 0.86
C ILE A 118 15.01 19.06 0.49
N SER A 119 16.15 19.17 -0.19
CA SER A 119 17.00 18.02 -0.50
C SER A 119 17.80 17.60 0.73
N THR A 120 17.81 16.30 1.02
CA THR A 120 18.59 15.70 2.11
C THR A 120 19.31 14.45 1.62
N PRO A 121 20.37 13.97 2.30
CA PRO A 121 21.01 12.69 1.97
C PRO A 121 20.06 11.48 2.00
N ARG A 122 18.88 11.62 2.62
CA ARG A 122 17.87 10.56 2.77
C ARG A 122 16.68 10.73 1.81
N GLY A 123 16.75 11.69 0.89
CA GLY A 123 15.73 12.03 -0.09
C GLY A 123 15.13 13.42 0.14
N ASP A 124 14.38 13.90 -0.85
CA ASP A 124 13.64 15.16 -0.77
C ASP A 124 12.51 15.08 0.27
N VAL A 125 12.32 16.17 1.01
CA VAL A 125 11.32 16.27 2.08
C VAL A 125 10.58 17.61 2.06
N VAL A 126 9.46 17.62 2.76
CA VAL A 126 8.80 18.83 3.29
C VAL A 126 8.85 18.77 4.81
N TYR A 127 8.38 19.82 5.47
CA TYR A 127 8.39 19.90 6.92
C TYR A 127 7.00 19.70 7.50
N LEU A 128 6.91 18.84 8.52
CA LEU A 128 5.78 18.76 9.45
C LEU A 128 6.12 19.65 10.65
N ASP A 129 5.44 20.80 10.76
CA ASP A 129 5.68 21.77 11.82
C ASP A 129 4.63 21.61 12.94
N LEU A 130 5.13 21.32 14.14
CA LEU A 130 4.34 21.10 15.35
C LEU A 130 4.60 22.16 16.43
N ARG A 131 5.51 23.11 16.18
CA ARG A 131 6.05 24.02 17.22
C ARG A 131 4.96 24.87 17.88
N HIS A 132 3.97 25.29 17.09
CA HIS A 132 2.84 26.10 17.57
C HIS A 132 1.95 25.39 18.60
N LEU A 133 2.00 24.06 18.69
CA LEU A 133 1.25 23.29 19.70
C LEU A 133 1.81 23.50 21.11
N GLY A 134 3.09 23.88 21.22
CA GLY A 134 3.78 24.07 22.49
C GLY A 134 4.23 22.78 23.15
N GLU A 135 5.32 22.88 23.93
CA GLU A 135 6.00 21.75 24.58
C GLU A 135 5.06 20.89 25.42
N LYS A 136 4.21 21.51 26.24
CA LYS A 136 3.28 20.80 27.12
C LYS A 136 2.34 19.88 26.32
N LYS A 137 1.70 20.40 25.26
CA LYS A 137 0.77 19.62 24.44
C LYS A 137 1.49 18.49 23.71
N LEU A 138 2.70 18.75 23.21
CA LEU A 138 3.50 17.74 22.52
C LEU A 138 3.87 16.57 23.42
N HIS A 139 4.32 16.83 24.65
CA HIS A 139 4.66 15.77 25.59
C HIS A 139 3.43 15.05 26.17
N GLU A 140 2.28 15.70 26.24
CA GLU A 140 1.04 15.07 26.69
C GLU A 140 0.39 14.21 25.58
N ARG A 141 0.32 14.73 24.35
CA ARG A 141 -0.49 14.15 23.26
C ARG A 141 0.32 13.35 22.25
N LEU A 142 1.58 13.74 22.02
CA LEU A 142 2.46 13.17 21.00
C LEU A 142 3.84 12.74 21.55
N PRO A 143 3.98 12.19 22.78
CA PRO A 143 5.28 11.92 23.39
C PRO A 143 6.14 10.98 22.54
N PHE A 144 5.54 9.92 22.01
CA PHE A 144 6.24 8.94 21.16
C PHE A 144 6.73 9.55 19.84
N ILE A 145 6.01 10.54 19.29
CA ILE A 145 6.45 11.24 18.07
C ILE A 145 7.67 12.10 18.35
N CYS A 146 7.70 12.78 19.50
CA CYS A 146 8.89 13.51 19.94
C CYS A 146 10.11 12.60 20.10
N GLU A 147 9.92 11.41 20.67
CA GLU A 147 10.99 10.41 20.80
C GLU A 147 11.48 9.89 19.44
N LEU A 148 10.55 9.53 18.54
CA LEU A 148 10.91 9.05 17.20
C LEU A 148 11.65 10.10 16.37
N ALA A 149 11.19 11.35 16.38
CA ALA A 149 11.85 12.43 15.64
C ALA A 149 13.29 12.65 16.15
N LYS A 150 13.49 12.66 17.47
CA LYS A 150 14.82 12.78 18.08
C LYS A 150 15.70 11.59 17.73
N ALA A 151 15.20 10.37 17.89
CA ALA A 151 15.98 9.16 17.71
C ALA A 151 16.40 8.92 16.25
N TYR A 152 15.51 9.18 15.29
CA TYR A 152 15.75 8.76 13.90
C TYR A 152 16.21 9.88 12.98
N VAL A 153 15.83 11.13 13.25
CA VAL A 153 16.23 12.28 12.42
C VAL A 153 16.89 13.41 13.21
N GLY A 154 17.12 13.24 14.52
CA GLY A 154 17.84 14.20 15.35
C GLY A 154 17.09 15.50 15.60
N VAL A 155 15.77 15.52 15.40
CA VAL A 155 14.94 16.73 15.49
C VAL A 155 14.12 16.73 16.77
N ASP A 156 14.14 17.85 17.50
CA ASP A 156 13.20 18.12 18.59
C ASP A 156 11.95 18.85 18.06
N PRO A 157 10.77 18.21 17.98
CA PRO A 157 9.57 18.83 17.39
C PRO A 157 9.07 20.07 18.13
N VAL A 158 9.52 20.27 19.37
CA VAL A 158 9.23 21.48 20.16
C VAL A 158 9.94 22.70 19.57
N LYS A 159 11.11 22.50 18.96
CA LYS A 159 12.02 23.59 18.54
C LYS A 159 12.12 23.70 17.02
N GLU A 160 12.06 22.57 16.32
CA GLU A 160 12.35 22.46 14.89
C GLU A 160 11.31 21.58 14.19
N PRO A 161 10.94 21.88 12.93
CA PRO A 161 9.99 21.07 12.19
C PRO A 161 10.61 19.72 11.77
N ILE A 162 9.76 18.68 11.71
CA ILE A 162 10.17 17.31 11.38
C ILE A 162 10.27 17.16 9.85
N PRO A 163 11.39 16.71 9.27
CA PRO A 163 11.45 16.38 7.86
C PRO A 163 10.61 15.14 7.56
N VAL A 164 9.70 15.24 6.60
CA VAL A 164 8.79 14.17 6.21
C VAL A 164 8.62 14.08 4.69
N ARG A 165 8.28 12.88 4.22
CA ARG A 165 7.86 12.62 2.83
C ARG A 165 6.76 11.56 2.77
N PRO A 166 6.03 11.48 1.65
CA PRO A 166 5.16 10.35 1.39
C PRO A 166 5.92 9.02 1.31
N THR A 167 5.33 7.97 1.87
CA THR A 167 5.84 6.59 1.84
C THR A 167 4.72 5.58 1.64
N ALA A 168 5.00 4.45 0.98
CA ALA A 168 4.04 3.36 0.83
C ALA A 168 3.60 2.84 2.21
N HIS A 169 2.30 2.65 2.42
CA HIS A 169 1.75 2.43 3.76
C HIS A 169 0.84 1.22 3.85
N TYR A 170 -0.11 1.10 2.91
CA TYR A 170 -1.13 0.06 2.97
C TYR A 170 -1.39 -0.53 1.58
N THR A 171 -1.43 -1.85 1.51
CA THR A 171 -1.76 -2.61 0.30
C THR A 171 -3.26 -2.85 0.29
N MET A 172 -4.03 -2.16 -0.58
CA MET A 172 -5.48 -2.39 -0.67
C MET A 172 -5.81 -3.65 -1.47
N GLY A 173 -4.97 -3.96 -2.46
CA GLY A 173 -5.01 -5.23 -3.15
C GLY A 173 -4.50 -6.38 -2.28
N GLY A 174 -4.77 -7.60 -2.70
CA GLY A 174 -4.34 -8.80 -1.99
C GLY A 174 -5.01 -10.06 -2.51
N ILE A 175 -4.91 -11.15 -1.75
CA ILE A 175 -5.52 -12.45 -2.06
C ILE A 175 -7.03 -12.25 -2.25
N GLU A 176 -7.55 -12.60 -3.43
CA GLU A 176 -8.98 -12.48 -3.69
C GLU A 176 -9.80 -13.39 -2.76
N THR A 177 -10.74 -12.78 -2.05
CA THR A 177 -11.77 -13.49 -1.30
C THR A 177 -13.17 -13.02 -1.67
N ASP A 178 -14.14 -13.89 -1.38
CA ASP A 178 -15.56 -13.56 -1.38
C ASP A 178 -15.98 -12.85 -0.07
N GLN A 179 -17.27 -12.53 0.05
CA GLN A 179 -17.83 -11.84 1.21
C GLN A 179 -17.75 -12.66 2.52
N ASN A 180 -17.45 -13.96 2.45
CA ASN A 180 -17.27 -14.87 3.57
C ASN A 180 -15.77 -15.08 3.89
N CYS A 181 -14.89 -14.29 3.29
CA CYS A 181 -13.43 -14.39 3.38
C CYS A 181 -12.83 -15.66 2.75
N GLU A 182 -13.60 -16.46 2.01
CA GLU A 182 -13.10 -17.68 1.36
C GLU A 182 -12.51 -17.33 -0.01
N THR A 183 -11.37 -17.93 -0.33
CA THR A 183 -10.76 -17.83 -1.67
C THR A 183 -11.44 -18.79 -2.65
N ARG A 184 -10.99 -18.79 -3.91
CA ARG A 184 -11.42 -19.80 -4.90
C ARG A 184 -11.04 -21.23 -4.51
N ILE A 185 -10.04 -21.41 -3.63
CA ILE A 185 -9.68 -22.71 -3.08
C ILE A 185 -10.55 -22.96 -1.84
N LYS A 186 -11.45 -23.93 -1.95
CA LYS A 186 -12.40 -24.23 -0.87
C LYS A 186 -11.71 -24.70 0.40
N GLY A 187 -11.90 -23.95 1.48
CA GLY A 187 -11.27 -24.12 2.78
C GLY A 187 -9.99 -23.32 3.01
N LEU A 188 -9.57 -22.51 2.04
CA LEU A 188 -8.56 -21.48 2.20
C LEU A 188 -9.25 -20.12 2.32
N PHE A 189 -9.02 -19.45 3.44
CA PHE A 189 -9.53 -18.12 3.76
C PHE A 189 -8.38 -17.12 3.84
N ALA A 190 -8.66 -15.83 3.62
CA ALA A 190 -7.69 -14.76 3.83
C ALA A 190 -8.36 -13.54 4.47
N VAL A 191 -7.66 -12.89 5.41
CA VAL A 191 -8.15 -11.73 6.17
C VAL A 191 -7.06 -10.68 6.40
N GLY A 192 -7.49 -9.45 6.70
CA GLY A 192 -6.60 -8.32 6.92
C GLY A 192 -5.90 -7.88 5.63
N GLU A 193 -4.77 -7.18 5.78
CA GLU A 193 -4.07 -6.54 4.65
C GLU A 193 -3.54 -7.54 3.60
N CYS A 194 -3.42 -8.83 3.92
CA CYS A 194 -3.04 -9.82 2.91
C CYS A 194 -4.17 -10.14 1.93
N SER A 195 -5.40 -9.82 2.29
CA SER A 195 -6.61 -10.13 1.55
C SER A 195 -7.14 -8.91 0.83
N SER A 196 -7.79 -9.14 -0.30
CA SER A 196 -8.78 -8.23 -0.80
C SER A 196 -10.13 -8.90 -0.58
N VAL A 197 -10.98 -8.30 0.26
CA VAL A 197 -12.42 -8.60 0.40
C VAL A 197 -13.32 -7.59 -0.34
N GLY A 198 -12.70 -6.54 -0.90
CA GLY A 198 -13.38 -5.52 -1.72
C GLY A 198 -13.84 -4.30 -0.93
N LEU A 199 -13.62 -4.29 0.39
CA LEU A 199 -14.04 -3.18 1.28
C LEU A 199 -13.35 -1.85 0.93
N HIS A 200 -12.03 -1.86 0.74
CA HIS A 200 -11.25 -0.63 0.60
C HIS A 200 -11.30 -0.01 -0.80
N GLY A 201 -11.58 -0.85 -1.81
CA GLY A 201 -11.44 -0.48 -3.22
C GLY A 201 -10.10 0.23 -3.49
N ALA A 202 -10.16 1.31 -4.27
CA ALA A 202 -8.96 2.04 -4.67
C ALA A 202 -8.33 2.96 -3.60
N ASN A 203 -8.95 3.13 -2.43
CA ASN A 203 -8.38 3.97 -1.37
C ASN A 203 -8.99 3.62 0.00
N ARG A 204 -8.18 3.07 0.91
CA ARG A 204 -8.59 2.74 2.27
C ARG A 204 -8.86 4.00 3.09
N LEU A 205 -10.00 4.05 3.78
CA LEU A 205 -10.29 5.11 4.75
C LEU A 205 -9.42 4.94 6.00
N GLY A 206 -8.79 6.03 6.47
CA GLY A 206 -7.97 6.03 7.69
C GLY A 206 -8.66 5.33 8.86
N SER A 207 -7.89 4.59 9.66
CA SER A 207 -8.35 3.75 10.78
C SER A 207 -9.18 2.51 10.46
N ASN A 208 -9.68 2.32 9.23
CA ASN A 208 -10.51 1.14 8.91
C ASN A 208 -9.78 -0.22 8.91
N SER A 209 -8.51 -0.32 8.53
CA SER A 209 -7.79 -1.61 8.48
C SER A 209 -7.77 -2.43 9.78
N LEU A 210 -7.73 -1.78 10.96
CA LEU A 210 -7.80 -2.52 12.23
C LEU A 210 -9.21 -3.04 12.48
N ALA A 211 -10.22 -2.22 12.20
CA ALA A 211 -11.62 -2.64 12.30
C ALA A 211 -11.94 -3.77 11.32
N GLU A 212 -11.46 -3.66 10.08
CA GLU A 212 -11.53 -4.72 9.06
C GLU A 212 -10.93 -6.03 9.58
N LEU A 213 -9.69 -6.00 10.08
CA LEU A 213 -9.02 -7.20 10.58
C LEU A 213 -9.84 -7.89 11.68
N VAL A 214 -10.39 -7.14 12.63
CA VAL A 214 -11.19 -7.71 13.72
C VAL A 214 -12.52 -8.27 13.21
N VAL A 215 -13.22 -7.54 12.33
CA VAL A 215 -14.53 -7.94 11.80
C VAL A 215 -14.40 -9.16 10.88
N PHE A 216 -13.55 -9.10 9.87
CA PHE A 216 -13.37 -10.20 8.92
C PHE A 216 -12.57 -11.35 9.52
N GLY A 217 -11.70 -11.10 10.50
CA GLY A 217 -11.04 -12.14 11.27
C GLY A 217 -12.05 -12.99 12.05
N ARG A 218 -13.04 -12.35 12.69
CA ARG A 218 -14.15 -13.08 13.32
C ARG A 218 -14.95 -13.88 12.30
N LEU A 219 -15.37 -13.24 11.19
CA LEU A 219 -16.16 -13.90 10.14
C LEU A 219 -15.44 -15.12 9.56
N ALA A 220 -14.17 -14.97 9.18
CA ALA A 220 -13.37 -16.07 8.66
C ALA A 220 -13.18 -17.19 9.69
N GLY A 221 -13.06 -16.86 10.99
CA GLY A 221 -12.99 -17.86 12.06
C GLY A 221 -14.28 -18.69 12.19
N GLU A 222 -15.43 -18.04 12.13
CA GLU A 222 -16.75 -18.69 12.13
C GLU A 222 -16.89 -19.60 10.89
N GLN A 223 -16.60 -19.08 9.69
CA GLN A 223 -16.68 -19.83 8.44
C GLN A 223 -15.67 -20.99 8.36
N ALA A 224 -14.44 -20.78 8.84
CA ALA A 224 -13.42 -21.82 8.89
C ALA A 224 -13.81 -22.96 9.85
N THR A 225 -14.54 -22.65 10.93
CA THR A 225 -15.06 -23.65 11.88
C THR A 225 -16.16 -24.49 11.23
N GLU A 226 -17.12 -23.88 10.54
CA GLU A 226 -18.16 -24.59 9.77
C GLU A 226 -17.54 -25.49 8.69
N ARG A 227 -16.53 -24.97 7.99
CA ARG A 227 -15.77 -25.72 6.98
C ARG A 227 -15.00 -26.88 7.59
N ALA A 228 -14.37 -26.70 8.75
CA ALA A 228 -13.63 -27.75 9.44
C ALA A 228 -14.55 -28.87 9.94
N ALA A 229 -15.76 -28.54 10.40
CA ALA A 229 -16.75 -29.52 10.86
C ALA A 229 -17.25 -30.46 9.75
N THR A 230 -17.17 -30.03 8.49
CA THR A 230 -17.62 -30.79 7.31
C THR A 230 -16.48 -31.31 6.45
N ALA A 231 -15.22 -30.98 6.80
CA ALA A 231 -14.05 -31.42 6.06
C ALA A 231 -13.79 -32.93 6.27
N GLY A 232 -13.53 -33.64 5.18
CA GLY A 232 -13.01 -35.01 5.25
C GLY A 232 -11.54 -35.05 5.63
N ASN A 233 -11.01 -36.27 5.78
CA ASN A 233 -9.57 -36.47 6.00
C ASN A 233 -8.75 -35.94 4.81
N GLY A 234 -7.60 -35.37 5.11
CA GLY A 234 -6.62 -34.99 4.09
C GLY A 234 -6.03 -36.21 3.39
N ASN A 235 -5.52 -36.01 2.17
CA ASN A 235 -4.74 -37.03 1.48
C ASN A 235 -3.29 -36.95 1.97
N GLU A 236 -2.94 -37.78 2.96
CA GLU A 236 -1.61 -37.79 3.60
C GLU A 236 -0.49 -38.00 2.58
N ALA A 237 -0.62 -38.96 1.67
CA ALA A 237 0.37 -39.21 0.63
C ALA A 237 0.58 -37.98 -0.29
N ALA A 238 -0.48 -37.24 -0.60
CA ALA A 238 -0.35 -36.00 -1.38
C ALA A 238 0.35 -34.89 -0.59
N ILE A 239 0.10 -34.78 0.71
CA ILE A 239 0.77 -33.81 1.60
C ILE A 239 2.26 -34.14 1.71
N GLU A 240 2.62 -35.40 1.92
CA GLU A 240 4.01 -35.86 1.98
C GLU A 240 4.76 -35.59 0.67
N ALA A 241 4.13 -35.86 -0.48
CA ALA A 241 4.71 -35.57 -1.79
C ALA A 241 4.95 -34.06 -1.99
N GLN A 242 4.03 -33.21 -1.54
CA GLN A 242 4.22 -31.75 -1.59
C GLN A 242 5.33 -31.28 -0.65
N ALA A 243 5.41 -31.82 0.56
CA ALA A 243 6.45 -31.51 1.52
C ALA A 243 7.84 -31.88 0.97
N ALA A 244 7.99 -33.08 0.41
CA ALA A 244 9.23 -33.50 -0.25
C ALA A 244 9.61 -32.57 -1.43
N GLY A 245 8.63 -32.11 -2.21
CA GLY A 245 8.86 -31.12 -3.27
C GLY A 245 9.30 -29.76 -2.76
N VAL A 246 8.80 -29.29 -1.61
CA VAL A 246 9.27 -28.06 -0.95
C VAL A 246 10.71 -28.24 -0.46
N GLU A 247 11.01 -29.35 0.22
CA GLU A 247 12.37 -29.65 0.71
C GLU A 247 13.38 -29.69 -0.44
N GLN A 248 13.02 -30.30 -1.56
CA GLN A 248 13.90 -30.35 -2.73
C GLN A 248 14.17 -28.95 -3.28
N ARG A 249 13.13 -28.10 -3.44
CA ARG A 249 13.31 -26.71 -3.89
C ARG A 249 14.20 -25.89 -2.94
N LEU A 250 14.08 -26.10 -1.63
CA LEU A 250 14.95 -25.44 -0.66
C LEU A 250 16.41 -25.92 -0.77
N LYS A 251 16.62 -27.23 -0.96
CA LYS A 251 17.96 -27.79 -1.20
C LYS A 251 18.55 -27.24 -2.51
N ASP A 252 17.75 -27.15 -3.57
CA ASP A 252 18.20 -26.61 -4.86
C ASP A 252 18.59 -25.14 -4.71
N LEU A 253 17.79 -24.35 -3.99
CA LEU A 253 18.07 -22.93 -3.74
C LEU A 253 19.34 -22.71 -2.91
N VAL A 254 19.55 -23.51 -1.85
CA VAL A 254 20.77 -23.45 -1.03
C VAL A 254 22.01 -23.85 -1.83
N ASN A 255 21.87 -24.81 -2.75
CA ASN A 255 22.96 -25.27 -3.60
C ASN A 255 23.06 -24.50 -4.93
N GLN A 256 22.27 -23.44 -5.12
CA GLN A 256 22.25 -22.67 -6.35
C GLN A 256 23.62 -21.99 -6.56
N ASP A 257 24.27 -22.32 -7.67
CA ASP A 257 25.53 -21.70 -8.06
C ASP A 257 25.27 -20.40 -8.82
N GLY A 258 26.01 -19.36 -8.48
CA GLY A 258 25.76 -18.02 -8.99
C GLY A 258 26.57 -16.94 -8.28
N GLY A 259 26.41 -15.70 -8.76
CA GLY A 259 27.12 -14.53 -8.25
C GLY A 259 26.20 -13.40 -7.78
N GLU A 260 24.88 -13.58 -7.86
CA GLU A 260 23.93 -12.54 -7.49
C GLU A 260 23.68 -12.52 -5.99
N ASN A 261 23.42 -11.32 -5.47
CA ASN A 261 23.17 -11.08 -4.06
C ASN A 261 21.71 -10.63 -3.88
N TRP A 262 20.96 -11.34 -3.04
CA TRP A 262 19.53 -11.07 -2.83
C TRP A 262 19.28 -9.63 -2.33
N ALA A 263 20.15 -9.08 -1.48
CA ALA A 263 19.95 -7.74 -0.94
C ALA A 263 20.07 -6.66 -2.03
N LYS A 264 20.97 -6.85 -3.00
CA LYS A 264 21.07 -5.95 -4.18
C LYS A 264 19.82 -6.03 -5.04
N ILE A 265 19.34 -7.24 -5.34
CA ILE A 265 18.10 -7.45 -6.12
C ILE A 265 16.92 -6.79 -5.40
N ARG A 266 16.80 -6.98 -4.08
CA ARG A 266 15.74 -6.35 -3.27
C ARG A 266 15.80 -4.82 -3.31
N ASP A 267 16.99 -4.25 -3.17
CA ASP A 267 17.17 -2.80 -3.19
C ASP A 267 16.84 -2.21 -4.58
N GLU A 268 17.25 -2.89 -5.66
CA GLU A 268 16.90 -2.52 -7.03
C GLU A 268 15.39 -2.63 -7.30
N MET A 269 14.72 -3.69 -6.81
CA MET A 269 13.26 -3.84 -6.87
C MET A 269 12.57 -2.68 -6.15
N GLY A 270 13.00 -2.38 -4.92
CA GLY A 270 12.44 -1.30 -4.10
C GLY A 270 12.52 0.07 -4.78
N LEU A 271 13.63 0.35 -5.47
CA LEU A 271 13.81 1.58 -6.24
C LEU A 271 12.95 1.60 -7.50
N ALA A 272 12.90 0.51 -8.27
CA ALA A 272 12.10 0.42 -9.48
C ALA A 272 10.59 0.57 -9.18
N MET A 273 10.11 -0.01 -8.08
CA MET A 273 8.73 0.12 -7.63
C MET A 273 8.39 1.56 -7.18
N GLU A 274 9.29 2.22 -6.45
CA GLU A 274 9.10 3.63 -6.06
C GLU A 274 9.07 4.57 -7.28
N GLU A 275 9.91 4.30 -8.31
CA GLU A 275 9.98 5.11 -9.53
C GLU A 275 8.75 4.96 -10.44
N GLY A 276 8.35 3.72 -10.76
CA GLY A 276 7.30 3.49 -11.77
C GLY A 276 5.92 3.18 -11.20
N CYS A 277 5.83 2.69 -9.97
CA CYS A 277 4.57 2.30 -9.31
C CYS A 277 4.25 3.15 -8.07
N GLY A 278 4.88 4.32 -7.92
CA GLY A 278 4.63 5.25 -6.84
C GLY A 278 3.29 6.01 -6.94
N ILE A 279 3.26 7.22 -6.36
CA ILE A 279 2.06 8.08 -6.26
C ILE A 279 1.48 8.41 -7.63
N TYR A 280 2.33 8.90 -8.54
CA TYR A 280 1.98 9.21 -9.92
C TYR A 280 2.74 8.29 -10.86
N ARG A 281 2.07 7.87 -11.92
CA ARG A 281 2.55 6.84 -12.83
C ARG A 281 2.43 7.31 -14.26
N THR A 282 3.43 6.98 -15.07
CA THR A 282 3.39 7.15 -16.53
C THR A 282 3.65 5.81 -17.21
N PRO A 283 3.17 5.59 -18.45
CA PRO A 283 3.43 4.36 -19.18
C PRO A 283 4.94 4.06 -19.28
N GLU A 284 5.75 5.07 -19.52
CA GLU A 284 7.20 4.90 -19.72
C GLU A 284 7.88 4.39 -18.45
N LEU A 285 7.55 4.99 -17.30
CA LEU A 285 8.12 4.58 -16.01
C LEU A 285 7.58 3.21 -15.57
N MET A 286 6.29 2.94 -15.76
CA MET A 286 5.71 1.62 -15.47
C MET A 286 6.32 0.52 -16.34
N GLN A 287 6.55 0.78 -17.64
CA GLN A 287 7.18 -0.19 -18.53
C GLN A 287 8.63 -0.45 -18.12
N LYS A 288 9.40 0.61 -17.81
CA LYS A 288 10.76 0.48 -17.28
C LYS A 288 10.78 -0.37 -16.00
N THR A 289 9.80 -0.21 -15.12
CA THR A 289 9.68 -1.03 -13.91
C THR A 289 9.36 -2.49 -14.25
N ILE A 290 8.43 -2.77 -15.16
CA ILE A 290 8.12 -4.13 -15.63
C ILE A 290 9.38 -4.81 -16.19
N ASP A 291 10.09 -4.12 -17.09
CA ASP A 291 11.31 -4.65 -17.72
C ASP A 291 12.40 -4.92 -16.66
N LYS A 292 12.53 -4.02 -15.68
CA LYS A 292 13.47 -4.19 -14.57
C LYS A 292 13.07 -5.38 -13.67
N LEU A 293 11.80 -5.57 -13.36
CA LEU A 293 11.35 -6.72 -12.57
C LEU A 293 11.62 -8.03 -13.29
N ALA A 294 11.39 -8.09 -14.61
CA ALA A 294 11.73 -9.25 -15.42
C ALA A 294 13.25 -9.55 -15.42
N GLU A 295 14.10 -8.52 -15.55
CA GLU A 295 15.55 -8.65 -15.37
C GLU A 295 15.91 -9.22 -13.98
N LEU A 296 15.28 -8.70 -12.92
CA LEU A 296 15.54 -9.15 -11.55
C LEU A 296 15.08 -10.59 -11.30
N GLN A 297 13.98 -11.04 -11.93
CA GLN A 297 13.56 -12.44 -11.89
C GLN A 297 14.61 -13.37 -12.53
N GLU A 298 15.19 -12.98 -13.67
CA GLU A 298 16.28 -13.76 -14.29
C GLU A 298 17.55 -13.77 -13.44
N ARG A 299 17.87 -12.65 -12.77
CA ARG A 299 19.01 -12.58 -11.84
C ARG A 299 18.78 -13.40 -10.58
N PHE A 300 17.55 -13.47 -10.08
CA PHE A 300 17.19 -14.28 -8.91
C PHE A 300 17.48 -15.77 -9.10
N LYS A 301 17.36 -16.30 -10.32
CA LYS A 301 17.76 -17.68 -10.68
C LYS A 301 19.27 -17.96 -10.54
N ARG A 302 20.08 -16.94 -10.28
CA ARG A 302 21.54 -17.02 -10.08
C ARG A 302 21.97 -16.41 -8.74
N VAL A 303 21.02 -16.26 -7.81
CA VAL A 303 21.32 -15.82 -6.44
C VAL A 303 22.13 -16.90 -5.73
N ARG A 304 23.12 -16.48 -4.96
CA ARG A 304 23.94 -17.39 -4.17
C ARG A 304 23.68 -17.14 -2.69
N ILE A 305 23.26 -18.19 -2.00
CA ILE A 305 23.21 -18.22 -0.54
C ILE A 305 24.63 -18.51 -0.04
N THR A 306 25.13 -17.62 0.81
CA THR A 306 26.50 -17.66 1.33
C THR A 306 26.58 -18.27 2.71
N ASP A 307 25.53 -18.12 3.51
CA ASP A 307 25.39 -18.80 4.79
C ASP A 307 25.01 -20.28 4.56
N THR A 308 25.92 -21.19 4.87
CA THR A 308 25.70 -22.64 4.73
C THR A 308 25.16 -23.29 6.00
N SER A 309 24.83 -22.52 7.04
CA SER A 309 24.27 -23.05 8.27
C SER A 309 22.84 -23.56 8.06
N SER A 310 22.47 -24.61 8.80
CA SER A 310 21.13 -25.19 8.76
C SER A 310 20.19 -24.62 9.84
N VAL A 311 20.68 -23.73 10.70
CA VAL A 311 19.97 -23.25 11.89
C VAL A 311 19.91 -21.72 11.84
N PHE A 312 18.70 -21.17 11.88
CA PHE A 312 18.44 -19.72 11.82
C PHE A 312 19.14 -19.00 10.64
N ASN A 313 19.20 -19.65 9.49
CA ASN A 313 19.80 -19.11 8.28
C ASN A 313 18.94 -17.97 7.69
N THR A 314 19.28 -16.73 8.06
CA THR A 314 18.57 -15.54 7.57
C THR A 314 18.85 -15.24 6.10
N ASP A 315 19.97 -15.69 5.56
CA ASP A 315 20.31 -15.54 4.14
C ASP A 315 19.32 -16.32 3.25
N LEU A 316 19.03 -17.57 3.62
CA LEU A 316 17.99 -18.40 3.00
C LEU A 316 16.60 -17.78 3.18
N LEU A 317 16.22 -17.38 4.40
CA LEU A 317 14.91 -16.79 4.68
C LEU A 317 14.66 -15.57 3.79
N TYR A 318 15.57 -14.59 3.79
CA TYR A 318 15.42 -13.37 2.99
C TYR A 318 15.44 -13.63 1.48
N THR A 319 16.13 -14.69 1.05
CA THR A 319 16.10 -15.12 -0.35
C THR A 319 14.72 -15.68 -0.74
N ILE A 320 14.08 -16.46 0.14
CA ILE A 320 12.70 -16.97 -0.07
C ILE A 320 11.72 -15.80 -0.12
N GLU A 321 11.79 -14.88 0.84
CA GLU A 321 10.95 -13.69 0.91
C GLU A 321 11.08 -12.83 -0.36
N LEU A 322 12.30 -12.66 -0.87
CA LEU A 322 12.55 -11.93 -2.12
C LEU A 322 11.85 -12.57 -3.32
N GLY A 323 11.86 -13.91 -3.42
CA GLY A 323 11.18 -14.61 -4.51
C GLY A 323 9.67 -14.33 -4.53
N HIS A 324 9.03 -14.30 -3.36
CA HIS A 324 7.62 -13.90 -3.25
C HIS A 324 7.42 -12.40 -3.55
N GLY A 325 8.30 -11.55 -3.02
CA GLY A 325 8.27 -10.11 -3.25
C GLY A 325 8.35 -9.73 -4.74
N LEU A 326 9.22 -10.39 -5.51
CA LEU A 326 9.33 -10.17 -6.97
C LEU A 326 8.03 -10.52 -7.69
N ASN A 327 7.41 -11.67 -7.37
CA ASN A 327 6.14 -12.08 -7.99
C ASN A 327 5.00 -11.09 -7.66
N VAL A 328 4.95 -10.61 -6.42
CA VAL A 328 3.96 -9.63 -5.97
C VAL A 328 4.19 -8.27 -6.64
N ALA A 329 5.44 -7.84 -6.77
CA ALA A 329 5.81 -6.61 -7.46
C ALA A 329 5.42 -6.64 -8.95
N GLU A 330 5.63 -7.77 -9.64
CA GLU A 330 5.16 -7.95 -11.02
C GLU A 330 3.65 -7.81 -11.12
N CYS A 331 2.89 -8.44 -10.21
CA CYS A 331 1.44 -8.29 -10.17
C CYS A 331 1.02 -6.81 -10.01
N MET A 332 1.69 -6.06 -9.13
CA MET A 332 1.42 -4.62 -8.96
C MET A 332 1.71 -3.82 -10.23
N ALA A 333 2.88 -4.03 -10.84
CA ALA A 333 3.33 -3.26 -12.01
C ALA A 333 2.48 -3.55 -13.26
N HIS A 334 2.22 -4.83 -13.55
CA HIS A 334 1.36 -5.22 -14.67
C HIS A 334 -0.08 -4.71 -14.48
N SER A 335 -0.64 -4.83 -13.26
CA SER A 335 -1.99 -4.34 -12.98
C SER A 335 -2.08 -2.81 -13.14
N ALA A 336 -1.05 -2.09 -12.72
CA ALA A 336 -0.97 -0.63 -12.87
C ALA A 336 -0.88 -0.21 -14.34
N MET A 337 -0.06 -0.90 -15.14
CA MET A 337 0.09 -0.63 -16.57
C MET A 337 -1.24 -0.85 -17.32
N ALA A 338 -1.93 -1.94 -17.01
CA ALA A 338 -3.15 -2.35 -17.70
C ALA A 338 -4.37 -1.48 -17.36
N ARG A 339 -4.43 -0.90 -16.16
CA ARG A 339 -5.51 0.01 -15.77
C ARG A 339 -5.26 1.41 -16.34
N LYS A 340 -6.03 1.77 -17.37
CA LYS A 340 -5.91 3.05 -18.09
C LYS A 340 -6.93 4.08 -17.57
N GLU A 341 -6.86 4.38 -16.27
CA GLU A 341 -7.66 5.42 -15.60
C GLU A 341 -6.91 5.95 -14.36
N SER A 342 -7.48 6.96 -13.70
CA SER A 342 -7.05 7.40 -12.37
C SER A 342 -8.16 7.21 -11.35
N ARG A 343 -7.91 6.35 -10.36
CA ARG A 343 -8.88 6.00 -9.33
C ARG A 343 -8.19 5.82 -7.98
N GLY A 344 -8.63 6.59 -6.98
CA GLY A 344 -8.09 6.47 -5.62
C GLY A 344 -6.57 6.68 -5.58
N ALA A 345 -5.83 5.71 -5.05
CA ALA A 345 -4.37 5.77 -4.95
C ALA A 345 -3.63 5.48 -6.28
N HIS A 346 -4.32 4.97 -7.31
CA HIS A 346 -3.75 4.82 -8.64
C HIS A 346 -3.97 6.10 -9.45
N GLN A 347 -2.90 6.85 -9.71
CA GLN A 347 -2.96 8.10 -10.46
C GLN A 347 -2.04 8.04 -11.68
N ARG A 348 -2.62 8.17 -12.86
CA ARG A 348 -1.93 8.19 -14.15
C ARG A 348 -1.85 9.60 -14.70
N LEU A 349 -0.74 9.92 -15.33
CA LEU A 349 -0.48 11.24 -15.92
C LEU A 349 -0.59 11.27 -17.44
N ASP A 350 -0.72 10.11 -18.08
CA ASP A 350 -0.86 10.02 -19.53
C ASP A 350 -2.27 10.39 -20.02
N GLU A 351 -2.32 10.86 -21.27
CA GLU A 351 -3.52 11.40 -21.91
C GLU A 351 -4.67 10.39 -21.90
N GLY A 352 -5.87 10.85 -21.52
CA GLY A 352 -7.07 10.01 -21.41
C GLY A 352 -7.13 9.14 -20.15
N CYS A 353 -6.08 9.09 -19.32
CA CYS A 353 -6.03 8.28 -18.10
C CYS A 353 -6.05 9.09 -16.79
N THR A 354 -6.13 10.42 -16.85
CA THR A 354 -6.04 11.31 -15.67
C THR A 354 -7.32 11.35 -14.83
N GLU A 355 -8.43 10.85 -15.36
CA GLU A 355 -9.72 10.84 -14.70
C GLU A 355 -10.20 9.40 -14.43
N ARG A 356 -11.21 9.30 -13.57
CA ARG A 356 -11.88 8.04 -13.30
C ARG A 356 -12.73 7.61 -14.49
N ASP A 357 -12.63 6.35 -14.89
CA ASP A 357 -13.40 5.77 -15.98
C ASP A 357 -14.31 4.65 -15.46
N ASP A 358 -15.55 5.01 -15.16
CA ASP A 358 -16.56 4.04 -14.71
C ASP A 358 -17.16 3.20 -15.86
N VAL A 359 -16.91 3.55 -17.12
CA VAL A 359 -17.41 2.79 -18.27
C VAL A 359 -16.51 1.59 -18.51
N ASN A 360 -15.19 1.81 -18.56
CA ASN A 360 -14.25 0.76 -18.91
C ASN A 360 -13.60 0.10 -17.68
N PHE A 361 -13.52 0.78 -16.54
CA PHE A 361 -12.72 0.31 -15.39
C PHE A 361 -13.49 0.27 -14.07
N LEU A 362 -14.82 0.24 -14.10
CA LEU A 362 -15.64 -0.14 -12.93
C LEU A 362 -15.59 -1.67 -12.69
N LYS A 363 -14.37 -2.18 -12.50
CA LYS A 363 -14.03 -3.59 -12.36
C LYS A 363 -12.78 -3.74 -11.51
N HIS A 364 -12.66 -4.90 -10.88
CA HIS A 364 -11.46 -5.33 -10.18
C HIS A 364 -10.45 -5.93 -11.15
N THR A 365 -9.16 -5.70 -10.94
CA THR A 365 -8.11 -6.43 -11.67
C THR A 365 -7.77 -7.69 -10.91
N LEU A 366 -7.61 -8.81 -11.61
CA LEU A 366 -7.20 -10.09 -11.05
C LEU A 366 -5.88 -10.50 -11.71
N ALA A 367 -4.80 -10.47 -10.93
CA ALA A 367 -3.49 -10.91 -11.38
C ALA A 367 -3.26 -12.39 -11.03
N PHE A 368 -3.02 -13.20 -12.06
CA PHE A 368 -2.62 -14.60 -11.97
C PHE A 368 -1.16 -14.74 -12.35
N ARG A 369 -0.53 -15.81 -11.87
CA ARG A 369 0.78 -16.24 -12.33
C ARG A 369 0.63 -17.54 -13.10
N ASP A 370 0.97 -17.51 -14.38
CA ASP A 370 0.93 -18.70 -15.24
C ASP A 370 2.16 -19.58 -14.97
N ALA A 371 2.11 -20.83 -15.46
CA ALA A 371 3.14 -21.83 -15.20
C ALA A 371 4.53 -21.46 -15.75
N ASP A 372 4.59 -20.60 -16.76
CA ASP A 372 5.83 -20.05 -17.32
C ASP A 372 6.40 -18.88 -16.52
N GLY A 373 5.72 -18.47 -15.44
CA GLY A 373 6.10 -17.36 -14.58
C GLY A 373 5.58 -16.00 -15.04
N THR A 374 4.83 -15.91 -16.14
CA THR A 374 4.28 -14.64 -16.61
C THR A 374 3.07 -14.21 -15.78
N THR A 375 2.85 -12.90 -15.69
CA THR A 375 1.66 -12.33 -15.05
C THR A 375 0.54 -12.18 -16.07
N ARG A 376 -0.57 -12.89 -15.84
CA ARG A 376 -1.78 -12.80 -16.66
C ARG A 376 -2.86 -12.04 -15.90
N LEU A 377 -3.52 -11.11 -16.58
CA LEU A 377 -4.57 -10.29 -15.99
C LEU A 377 -5.94 -10.70 -16.50
N GLU A 378 -6.89 -10.82 -15.57
CA GLU A 378 -8.32 -10.85 -15.84
C GLU A 378 -9.00 -9.70 -15.09
N TYR A 379 -10.30 -9.55 -15.33
CA TYR A 379 -11.12 -8.59 -14.61
C TYR A 379 -12.38 -9.26 -14.05
N SER A 380 -12.85 -8.76 -12.91
CA SER A 380 -14.16 -9.11 -12.36
C SER A 380 -14.98 -7.87 -12.05
N ASP A 381 -16.30 -7.97 -12.17
CA ASP A 381 -17.17 -6.82 -11.99
C ASP A 381 -17.23 -6.34 -10.54
N VAL A 382 -17.35 -5.03 -10.36
CA VAL A 382 -17.68 -4.46 -9.05
C VAL A 382 -19.16 -4.73 -8.75
N LYS A 383 -19.45 -5.34 -7.60
CA LYS A 383 -20.83 -5.54 -7.14
C LYS A 383 -21.40 -4.25 -6.55
N ILE A 384 -22.18 -3.51 -7.34
CA ILE A 384 -22.93 -2.35 -6.84
C ILE A 384 -24.14 -2.84 -6.04
N THR A 385 -24.24 -2.40 -4.79
CA THR A 385 -25.36 -2.75 -3.90
C THR A 385 -26.20 -1.53 -3.55
N THR A 386 -25.73 -0.70 -2.61
CA THR A 386 -26.54 0.36 -2.01
C THR A 386 -26.28 1.73 -2.62
N LEU A 387 -25.02 2.04 -2.96
CA LEU A 387 -24.60 3.37 -3.41
C LEU A 387 -24.13 3.31 -4.87
N PRO A 388 -24.76 4.07 -5.79
CA PRO A 388 -24.29 4.14 -7.17
C PRO A 388 -22.95 4.90 -7.25
N PRO A 389 -22.11 4.64 -8.28
CA PRO A 389 -20.87 5.37 -8.50
C PRO A 389 -21.10 6.88 -8.64
N ALA A 390 -20.36 7.67 -7.87
CA ALA A 390 -20.42 9.14 -7.89
C ALA A 390 -19.04 9.75 -7.68
N LYS A 391 -18.81 10.98 -8.17
CA LYS A 391 -17.54 11.69 -7.99
C LYS A 391 -17.27 11.89 -6.49
N ARG A 392 -16.03 11.66 -6.05
CA ARG A 392 -15.60 11.96 -4.67
C ARG A 392 -15.23 13.44 -4.60
N VAL A 393 -15.85 14.18 -3.68
CA VAL A 393 -15.60 15.62 -3.46
C VAL A 393 -15.00 15.86 -2.07
N TYR A 394 -14.07 16.83 -1.97
CA TYR A 394 -13.33 17.17 -0.75
C TYR A 394 -13.14 18.69 -0.62
N GLY A 395 -12.73 19.17 0.56
CA GLY A 395 -12.50 20.60 0.81
C GLY A 395 -13.70 21.48 0.45
N GLY A 396 -13.43 22.65 -0.12
CA GLY A 396 -14.48 23.59 -0.55
C GLY A 396 -15.45 23.05 -1.60
N GLU A 397 -15.03 22.08 -2.44
CA GLU A 397 -15.91 21.43 -3.43
C GLU A 397 -16.96 20.55 -2.73
N ALA A 398 -16.60 19.88 -1.62
CA ALA A 398 -17.56 19.14 -0.82
C ALA A 398 -18.61 20.06 -0.17
N ASP A 399 -18.19 21.18 0.42
CA ASP A 399 -19.12 22.14 1.02
C ASP A 399 -20.07 22.74 -0.03
N ALA A 400 -19.60 22.93 -1.28
CA ALA A 400 -20.44 23.38 -2.39
C ALA A 400 -21.45 22.31 -2.81
N ALA A 401 -21.04 21.04 -2.91
CA ALA A 401 -21.92 19.92 -3.24
C ALA A 401 -23.00 19.70 -2.16
N ASP A 402 -22.61 19.72 -0.88
CA ASP A 402 -23.54 19.56 0.25
C ASP A 402 -24.58 20.69 0.28
N LYS A 403 -24.17 21.94 -0.01
CA LYS A 403 -25.08 23.08 -0.14
C LYS A 403 -26.05 22.93 -1.31
N ALA A 404 -25.58 22.46 -2.47
CA ALA A 404 -26.43 22.22 -3.64
C ALA A 404 -27.45 21.09 -3.37
N GLU A 405 -27.04 20.01 -2.71
CA GLU A 405 -27.94 18.91 -2.36
C GLU A 405 -28.99 19.34 -1.31
N ALA A 406 -28.58 20.14 -0.31
CA ALA A 406 -29.48 20.70 0.68
C ALA A 406 -30.49 21.68 0.07
N ALA A 407 -30.08 22.49 -0.92
CA ALA A 407 -30.98 23.37 -1.67
C ALA A 407 -32.02 22.56 -2.47
N ASN A 408 -31.58 21.53 -3.19
CA ASN A 408 -32.47 20.64 -3.96
C ASN A 408 -33.46 19.88 -3.07
N LYS A 409 -33.07 19.46 -1.86
CA LYS A 409 -33.99 18.83 -0.89
C LYS A 409 -35.03 19.82 -0.36
N LYS A 410 -34.67 21.10 -0.18
CA LYS A 410 -35.61 22.15 0.24
C LYS A 410 -36.61 22.51 -0.86
N GLU A 411 -36.19 22.56 -2.13
CA GLU A 411 -37.11 22.78 -3.25
C GLU A 411 -38.09 21.62 -3.42
N LYS A 412 -37.65 20.36 -3.29
CA LYS A 412 -38.53 19.18 -3.35
C LYS A 412 -39.45 18.99 -2.13
N ALA A 413 -39.17 19.66 -1.01
CA ALA A 413 -40.01 19.62 0.18
C ALA A 413 -41.07 20.73 0.20
N ASN A 414 -40.90 21.76 -0.65
CA ASN A 414 -41.78 22.93 -0.73
C ASN A 414 -42.66 22.94 -2.00
N GLY A 415 -42.58 21.90 -2.84
CA GLY A 415 -43.48 21.65 -3.97
C GLY A 415 -44.11 20.28 -3.82
#